data_AF-A0A7V6D411-F1
#
_entry.id   AF-A0A7V6D411-F1
#
_cell.length_a   1.000
_cell.length_b   1.000
_cell.length_c   1.000
_cell.angle_alpha   90.00
_cell.angle_beta   90.00
_cell.angle_gamma   90.00
#
_symmetry.space_group_name_H-M   'P 1'
#
loop_
_entity.id
_entity.type
_entity.pdbx_description
1 polymer ?
#
loop_
_entity_poly.entity_id
_entity_poly.type
_entity_poly.pdbx_seq_one_letter_code
_entity_poly.pdbx_strand_id
1 'polypeptide(L)' 'MDVYTALHRWRLWGGRARAAGGAGGRVLELGVGAGANLPHYRQAQRVVGLDPNPEALARARQVAG' A
#
# COMPACT_ATOMS: atom_id res chain seq x y z
N MET A 1 -22.05 0.96 5.68
CA MET A 1 -21.01 1.35 4.71
C MET A 1 -20.45 0.07 4.13
N ASP A 2 -20.58 -0.12 2.81
CA ASP A 2 -20.04 -1.29 2.13
C ASP A 2 -18.49 -1.21 2.06
N VAL A 3 -17.82 -2.35 2.23
CA VAL A 3 -16.36 -2.48 2.17
C VAL A 3 -15.81 -1.97 0.84
N TYR A 4 -16.55 -2.16 -0.26
CA TYR A 4 -16.15 -1.66 -1.57
C TYR A 4 -16.14 -0.13 -1.62
N THR A 5 -17.14 0.49 -1.01
CA THR A 5 -17.23 1.96 -0.92
C THR A 5 -16.14 2.53 -0.02
N ALA A 6 -15.84 1.87 1.10
CA ALA A 6 -14.75 2.26 1.98
C ALA A 6 -13.38 2.17 1.27
N LEU A 7 -13.14 1.10 0.53
CA LEU A 7 -11.93 0.92 -0.29
C LEU A 7 -11.82 1.96 -1.40
N HIS A 8 -12.93 2.27 -2.09
CA HIS A 8 -12.95 3.29 -3.13
C HIS A 8 -12.64 4.69 -2.58
N ARG A 9 -13.22 5.05 -1.42
CA ARG A 9 -12.94 6.32 -0.73
C ARG A 9 -11.50 6.39 -0.25
N TRP A 10 -10.98 5.29 0.30
CA TRP A 10 -9.59 5.19 0.71
C TRP A 10 -8.61 5.38 -0.46
N ARG A 11 -8.98 4.90 -1.66
CA ARG A 11 -8.24 5.09 -2.91
C ARG A 11 -8.17 6.54 -3.39
N LEU A 12 -9.17 7.36 -3.05
CA LEU A 12 -9.40 8.67 -3.66
C LEU A 12 -9.16 9.87 -2.72
N TRP A 13 -9.23 9.71 -1.38
CA TRP A 13 -9.30 10.84 -0.44
C TRP A 13 -8.23 10.81 0.65
N GLY A 14 -6.94 10.76 0.28
CA GLY A 14 -5.81 10.95 1.23
C GLY A 14 -5.63 9.87 2.31
N GLY A 15 -6.51 8.85 2.35
CA GLY A 15 -6.50 7.79 3.35
C GLY A 15 -5.24 6.95 3.35
N ARG A 16 -4.53 6.90 2.21
CA ARG A 16 -3.27 6.17 2.04
C ARG A 16 -2.15 6.71 2.91
N ALA A 17 -1.93 8.03 2.89
CA ALA A 17 -0.92 8.67 3.73
C ALA A 17 -1.22 8.50 5.22
N ARG A 18 -2.51 8.58 5.61
CA ARG A 18 -2.92 8.35 7.01
C ARG A 18 -2.73 6.89 7.45
N ALA A 19 -3.06 5.93 6.59
CA ALA A 19 -2.99 4.51 6.92
C ALA A 19 -1.56 3.98 6.90
N ALA A 20 -0.78 4.35 5.89
CA ALA A 20 0.60 3.87 5.71
C ALA A 20 1.63 4.74 6.44
N GLY A 21 1.40 6.05 6.55
CA GLY A 21 2.41 7.02 7.00
C GLY A 21 2.82 6.92 8.46
N GLY A 22 2.01 6.28 9.31
CA GLY A 22 2.34 6.00 10.70
C GLY A 22 3.01 4.65 10.94
N ALA A 23 3.16 3.80 9.91
CA ALA A 23 3.74 2.47 10.05
C ALA A 23 5.28 2.55 10.02
N GLY A 24 5.93 1.95 11.03
CA GLY A 24 7.38 1.94 11.19
C GLY A 24 7.96 0.53 11.42
N GLY A 25 9.29 0.44 11.39
CA GLY A 25 9.98 -0.84 11.58
C GLY A 25 9.77 -1.80 10.40
N ARG A 26 9.32 -3.03 10.67
CA ARG A 26 9.00 -4.02 9.62
C ARG A 26 7.50 -4.04 9.35
N VAL A 27 7.11 -3.73 8.12
CA VAL A 27 5.71 -3.59 7.70
C VAL A 27 5.33 -4.69 6.71
N LEU A 28 4.15 -5.27 6.89
CA LEU A 28 3.50 -6.18 5.93
C LEU A 28 2.32 -5.45 5.29
N GLU A 29 2.37 -5.25 3.97
CA GLU A 29 1.26 -4.70 3.18
C GLU A 29 0.48 -5.84 2.54
N LEU A 30 -0.76 -6.05 2.97
CA LEU A 30 -1.68 -7.02 2.38
C LEU A 30 -2.45 -6.36 1.23
N GLY A 31 -2.41 -6.97 0.04
CA GLY A 31 -3.02 -6.39 -1.16
C GLY A 31 -2.27 -5.15 -1.64
N VAL A 32 -0.93 -5.25 -1.76
CA VAL A 32 -0.06 -4.12 -2.17
C VAL A 32 -0.43 -3.56 -3.53
N GLY A 33 -1.12 -4.34 -4.38
CA GLY A 33 -1.52 -3.95 -5.71
C GLY A 33 -0.33 -3.47 -6.52
N ALA A 34 -0.50 -2.37 -7.25
CA ALA A 34 0.58 -1.73 -8.00
C ALA A 34 1.53 -0.87 -7.14
N GLY A 35 1.51 -1.02 -5.81
CA GLY A 35 2.43 -0.32 -4.91
C GLY A 35 2.00 1.08 -4.49
N ALA A 36 0.71 1.39 -4.59
CA ALA A 36 0.23 2.76 -4.47
C ALA A 36 0.37 3.38 -3.05
N ASN A 37 0.60 2.55 -2.04
CA ASN A 37 0.90 2.97 -0.66
C ASN A 37 2.41 3.07 -0.38
N LEU A 38 3.26 2.45 -1.21
CA LEU A 38 4.71 2.35 -0.96
C LEU A 38 5.39 3.71 -0.73
N PRO A 39 5.07 4.80 -1.47
CA PRO A 39 5.67 6.11 -1.24
C PRO A 39 5.35 6.73 0.14
N HIS A 40 4.39 6.18 0.89
CA HIS A 40 3.98 6.68 2.19
C HIS A 40 4.68 5.96 3.37
N TYR A 41 5.33 4.82 3.15
CA TYR A 41 6.05 4.07 4.19
C TYR A 41 7.42 4.69 4.56
N ARG A 42 7.45 5.99 4.85
CA ARG A 42 8.69 6.76 5.10
C ARG A 42 9.39 6.38 6.41
N GLN A 43 8.65 5.82 7.37
CA GLN A 43 9.17 5.41 8.68
C GLN A 43 9.48 3.91 8.75
N ALA A 44 9.15 3.15 7.70
CA ALA A 44 9.42 1.72 7.65
C ALA A 44 10.90 1.46 7.35
N GLN A 45 11.53 0.58 8.14
CA GLN A 45 12.86 0.05 7.85
C GLN A 45 12.79 -0.99 6.73
N ARG A 46 11.67 -1.73 6.64
CA ARG A 46 11.43 -2.72 5.58
C ARG A 46 9.94 -2.89 5.35
N VAL A 47 9.53 -2.92 4.09
CA VAL A 47 8.17 -3.26 3.69
C VAL A 47 8.18 -4.58 2.92
N VAL A 48 7.29 -5.50 3.28
CA VAL A 48 6.97 -6.71 2.50
C VAL A 48 5.58 -6.53 1.94
N GLY A 49 5.45 -6.48 0.61
CA GLY A 49 4.16 -6.42 -0.07
C GLY A 49 3.72 -7.79 -0.54
N LEU A 50 2.44 -8.13 -0.32
CA LEU A 50 1.79 -9.33 -0.84
C LEU A 50 0.62 -8.94 -1.73
N ASP A 51 0.51 -9.58 -2.89
CA ASP A 51 -0.65 -9.46 -3.76
C ASP A 51 -0.78 -10.74 -4.59
N PRO A 52 -2.00 -11.28 -4.82
CA PRO A 52 -2.18 -12.44 -5.68
C PRO A 52 -1.94 -12.13 -7.17
N ASN A 53 -1.96 -10.86 -7.59
CA ASN A 53 -1.77 -10.48 -8.98
C ASN A 53 -0.27 -10.25 -9.30
N PRO A 54 0.37 -11.13 -10.11
CA PRO A 54 1.78 -11.00 -10.43
C PRO A 54 2.13 -9.75 -11.26
N GLU A 55 1.21 -9.26 -12.11
CA GLU A 55 1.42 -8.03 -12.87
C GLU A 55 1.40 -6.80 -11.97
N ALA A 56 0.52 -6.81 -10.96
CA ALA A 56 0.47 -5.77 -9.96
C ALA A 56 1.79 -5.73 -9.16
N LEU A 57 2.32 -6.89 -8.77
CA LEU A 57 3.62 -6.99 -8.12
C LEU A 57 4.78 -6.49 -8.99
N ALA A 58 4.76 -6.75 -10.30
CA ALA A 58 5.77 -6.23 -11.22
C ALA A 58 5.79 -4.70 -11.23
N ARG A 59 4.61 -4.06 -11.24
CA ARG A 59 4.49 -2.59 -11.11
C ARG A 59 4.89 -2.11 -9.72
N ALA A 60 4.49 -2.80 -8.66
CA ALA A 60 4.86 -2.44 -7.29
C ALA A 60 6.38 -2.43 -7.09
N ARG A 61 7.12 -3.35 -7.71
CA ARG A 61 8.59 -3.37 -7.68
C ARG A 61 9.20 -2.12 -8.32
N GLN A 62 8.61 -1.61 -9.41
CA GLN A 62 9.07 -0.37 -10.04
C GLN A 62 8.86 0.84 -9.12
N VAL A 63 7.82 0.81 -8.27
CA VAL A 63 7.53 1.88 -7.29
C VAL A 63 8.40 1.74 -6.03
N ALA A 64 8.74 0.51 -5.63
CA ALA A 64 9.49 0.22 -4.41
C ALA A 64 10.92 0.77 -4.42
N GLY A 65 11.53 0.92 -5.61
CA GLY A 65 12.94 1.30 -5.78
C GLY A 65 13.87 0.10 -5.69
#